data_AF-A0AAD9CTG9-F1
#
_entry.id   AF-A0AAD9CTG9-F1
#
_cell.length_a   1.000
_cell.length_b   1.000
_cell.length_c   1.000
_cell.angle_alpha   90.00
_cell.angle_beta   90.00
_cell.angle_gamma   90.00
#
_symmetry.space_group_name_H-M   'P 1'
#
loop_
_entity.id
_entity.type
_entity.pdbx_description
1 polymer ?
#
loop_
_entity_poly.entity_id
_entity_poly.type
_entity_poly.pdbx_seq_one_letter_code
_entity_poly.pdbx_strand_id
1 'polypeptide(L)'
;MAARPTVTVWSAQGESSGSLPLPAVFTAPIRLDVVQQVHKSVAKNRRQAYAVAENAGHQTSAESWGTGRAVARIPRVGGGGTQRSGQAAFGNMCRGGRMFAPTKTWRKWHVKVNQNQKRYAVASAIAASALPSLVLARGHRIEQIQEVPLVIASGVESTTKTKAAVELLKTLSAYADVAKVADSRKVRAGKGKMRNRRYRQRRGPLVVYEKDEGIVRAFKNVPGVETCPVDKLNLLQLAPGGHVGRFIIWTESAIAALDGVYEKKSGFNLPTAKISTSDVTRLINSDEIQSVVRAAGPATQKRPFTQKKNPLRNKAVLFRLNPYAKTLRRQELLRQERKAKGSVKKSAPAAAGKEFLEILHSA
;
A
#
# COMPACT_ATOMS: atom_id res chain seq x y z
N MET A 1 -22.03 3.09 -10.75
CA MET A 1 -22.14 3.78 -9.44
C MET A 1 -23.08 2.96 -8.56
N ALA A 2 -22.63 2.51 -7.40
CA ALA A 2 -23.50 1.92 -6.38
C ALA A 2 -23.80 3.00 -5.35
N ALA A 3 -24.65 3.96 -5.71
CA ALA A 3 -25.17 4.94 -4.77
C ALA A 3 -26.66 4.63 -4.61
N ARG A 4 -27.08 4.23 -3.40
CA ARG A 4 -28.51 4.25 -3.08
C ARG A 4 -28.92 5.72 -3.08
N PRO A 5 -30.03 6.10 -3.74
CA PRO A 5 -30.46 7.49 -3.81
C PRO A 5 -30.92 8.01 -2.44
N THR A 6 -31.36 7.12 -1.56
CA THR A 6 -31.84 7.43 -0.20
C THR A 6 -31.18 6.54 0.85
N VAL A 7 -31.11 7.05 2.08
CA VAL A 7 -30.59 6.38 3.28
C VAL A 7 -31.65 6.40 4.36
N THR A 8 -31.76 5.31 5.12
CA THR A 8 -32.71 5.22 6.25
C THR A 8 -32.16 5.93 7.48
N VAL A 9 -33.05 6.63 8.19
CA VAL A 9 -32.76 7.28 9.47
C VAL A 9 -33.25 6.35 10.59
N TRP A 10 -32.37 6.07 11.55
CA TRP A 10 -32.66 5.19 12.68
C TRP A 10 -32.95 5.99 13.94
N SER A 11 -34.01 5.60 14.65
CA SER A 11 -34.34 6.14 15.97
C SER A 11 -33.35 5.66 17.03
N ALA A 12 -33.40 6.24 18.24
CA ALA A 12 -32.60 5.78 19.37
C ALA A 12 -32.94 4.35 19.82
N GLN A 13 -34.15 3.89 19.48
CA GLN A 13 -34.69 2.55 19.74
C GLN A 13 -34.28 1.53 18.67
N GLY A 14 -33.58 1.95 17.61
CA GLY A 14 -33.13 1.06 16.53
C GLY A 14 -34.22 0.74 15.51
N GLU A 15 -35.29 1.55 15.47
CA GLU A 15 -36.37 1.45 14.49
C GLU A 15 -36.16 2.47 13.37
N SER A 16 -36.66 2.17 12.17
CA SER A 16 -36.62 3.10 11.05
C SER A 16 -37.58 4.27 11.31
N SER A 17 -37.05 5.50 11.46
CA SER A 17 -37.85 6.70 11.72
C SER A 17 -38.13 7.53 10.46
N GLY A 18 -37.39 7.32 9.37
CA GLY A 18 -37.55 8.07 8.12
C GLY A 18 -36.47 7.76 7.09
N SER A 19 -36.41 8.56 6.03
CA SER A 19 -35.35 8.45 5.00
C SER A 19 -34.94 9.82 4.46
N LEU A 20 -33.66 9.97 4.11
CA LEU A 20 -33.10 11.17 3.51
C LEU A 20 -32.41 10.87 2.17
N PRO A 21 -32.35 11.83 1.24
CA PRO A 21 -31.53 11.69 0.04
C PRO A 21 -30.05 11.59 0.42
N LEU A 22 -29.30 10.72 -0.25
CA LEU A 22 -27.88 10.57 -0.02
C LEU A 22 -27.12 11.78 -0.62
N PRO A 23 -26.30 12.50 0.19
CA PRO A 23 -25.55 13.66 -0.30
C PRO A 23 -24.62 13.34 -1.47
N ALA A 24 -24.45 14.30 -2.39
CA ALA A 24 -23.66 14.12 -3.61
C ALA A 24 -22.19 13.74 -3.32
N VAL A 25 -21.67 14.14 -2.16
CA VAL A 25 -20.32 13.82 -1.68
C VAL A 25 -20.03 12.32 -1.67
N PHE A 26 -21.04 11.48 -1.40
CA PHE A 26 -20.86 10.03 -1.35
C PHE A 26 -20.67 9.40 -2.74
N THR A 27 -21.01 10.12 -3.80
CA THR A 27 -20.77 9.70 -5.20
C THR A 27 -19.37 10.10 -5.70
N ALA A 28 -18.61 10.85 -4.90
CA ALA A 28 -17.28 11.31 -5.28
C ALA A 28 -16.32 10.12 -5.54
N PRO A 29 -15.41 10.23 -6.52
CA PRO A 29 -14.43 9.19 -6.81
C PRO A 29 -13.50 8.93 -5.61
N ILE A 30 -13.34 7.66 -5.27
CA ILE A 30 -12.47 7.21 -4.19
C ILE A 30 -11.04 7.12 -4.70
N ARG A 31 -10.15 8.01 -4.23
CA ARG A 31 -8.71 8.01 -4.58
C ARG A 31 -7.82 7.77 -3.36
N LEU A 32 -7.38 6.52 -3.23
CA LEU A 32 -6.49 6.08 -2.14
C LEU A 32 -5.14 6.80 -2.16
N ASP A 33 -4.58 7.01 -3.34
CA ASP A 33 -3.30 7.67 -3.56
C ASP A 33 -3.31 9.12 -3.05
N VAL A 34 -4.34 9.89 -3.41
CA VAL A 34 -4.52 11.27 -2.94
C VAL A 34 -4.73 11.29 -1.43
N VAL A 35 -5.58 10.41 -0.89
CA VAL A 35 -5.83 10.34 0.56
C VAL A 35 -4.54 10.03 1.32
N GLN A 36 -3.75 9.05 0.89
CA GLN A 36 -2.50 8.68 1.55
C GLN A 36 -1.46 9.81 1.50
N GLN A 37 -1.27 10.44 0.33
CA GLN A 37 -0.31 11.52 0.16
C GLN A 37 -0.68 12.74 1.01
N VAL A 38 -1.96 13.14 0.98
CA VAL A 38 -2.48 14.27 1.75
C VAL A 38 -2.43 13.95 3.25
N HIS A 39 -2.88 12.77 3.68
CA HIS A 39 -2.82 12.34 5.09
C HIS A 39 -1.38 12.39 5.61
N LYS A 40 -0.41 11.82 4.87
CA LYS A 40 1.01 11.85 5.24
C LYS A 40 1.52 13.28 5.44
N SER A 41 1.14 14.19 4.56
CA SER A 41 1.59 15.59 4.61
C SER A 41 0.92 16.37 5.73
N VAL A 42 -0.39 16.21 5.93
CA VAL A 42 -1.14 16.84 7.03
C VAL A 42 -0.68 16.30 8.39
N ALA A 43 -0.41 14.99 8.51
CA ALA A 43 0.07 14.38 9.75
C ALA A 43 1.44 14.92 10.19
N LYS A 44 2.31 15.33 9.24
CA LYS A 44 3.60 15.97 9.56
C LYS A 44 3.41 17.29 10.31
N ASN A 45 2.32 18.02 10.06
CA ASN A 45 2.07 19.33 10.66
C ASN A 45 1.77 19.27 12.17
N ARG A 46 1.45 18.08 12.70
CA ARG A 46 1.23 17.87 14.15
C ARG A 46 2.54 17.63 14.93
N ARG A 47 3.67 17.48 14.26
CA ARG A 47 4.95 17.15 14.91
C ARG A 47 5.47 18.36 15.68
N GLN A 48 5.91 18.12 16.92
CA GLN A 48 6.69 19.08 17.69
C GLN A 48 8.15 19.02 17.27
N ALA A 49 8.79 20.18 17.14
CA ALA A 49 10.21 20.26 16.81
C ALA A 49 11.05 19.67 17.95
N TYR A 50 12.17 19.04 17.58
CA TYR A 50 13.18 18.58 18.52
C TYR A 50 14.56 18.89 17.94
N ALA A 51 15.49 19.26 18.82
CA ALA A 51 16.85 19.61 18.46
C ALA A 51 17.82 19.18 19.57
N VAL A 52 19.08 19.03 19.21
CA VAL A 52 20.18 18.91 20.18
C VAL A 52 20.67 20.32 20.49
N ALA A 53 21.07 20.59 21.74
CA ALA A 53 21.68 21.87 22.09
C ALA A 53 22.90 22.16 21.20
N GLU A 54 23.08 23.41 20.79
CA GLU A 54 24.07 23.79 19.79
C GLU A 54 25.50 23.45 20.20
N ASN A 55 25.85 23.73 21.45
CA ASN A 55 27.19 23.49 22.00
C ASN A 55 27.36 22.09 22.59
N ALA A 56 26.41 21.17 22.39
CA ALA A 56 26.49 19.82 22.96
C ALA A 56 27.72 19.07 22.40
N GLY A 57 28.61 18.64 23.31
CA GLY A 57 29.86 17.99 22.94
C GLY A 57 30.96 18.95 22.46
N HIS A 58 30.73 20.27 22.53
CA HIS A 58 31.67 21.35 22.15
C HIS A 58 32.05 22.28 23.30
N GLN A 59 31.64 21.99 24.53
CA GLN A 59 31.89 22.84 25.70
C GLN A 59 33.32 22.70 26.27
N THR A 60 34.10 21.73 25.80
CA THR A 60 35.46 21.46 26.30
C THR A 60 36.51 22.31 25.57
N SER A 61 37.58 22.72 26.24
CA SER A 61 38.73 23.46 25.67
C SER A 61 39.76 22.56 24.95
N ALA A 62 39.29 21.52 24.25
CA ALA A 62 40.17 20.51 23.69
C ALA A 62 40.91 21.00 22.43
N GLU A 63 42.20 20.65 22.31
CA GLU A 63 43.05 20.99 21.17
C GLU A 63 43.83 19.78 20.68
N SER A 64 44.19 19.76 19.40
CA SER A 64 44.97 18.63 18.86
C SER A 64 46.43 18.76 19.28
N TRP A 65 46.99 17.68 19.81
CA TRP A 65 48.43 17.63 20.12
C TRP A 65 49.33 17.48 18.88
N GLY A 66 48.75 17.34 17.69
CA GLY A 66 49.49 17.22 16.44
C GLY A 66 50.21 15.87 16.28
N THR A 67 51.27 15.88 15.48
CA THR A 67 52.13 14.72 15.20
C THR A 67 53.20 14.51 16.28
N GLY A 68 53.90 13.38 16.23
CA GLY A 68 55.11 13.16 17.05
C GLY A 68 54.86 12.69 18.48
N ARG A 69 53.63 12.33 18.84
CA ARG A 69 53.26 11.85 20.20
C ARG A 69 52.66 10.44 20.23
N ALA A 70 52.89 9.64 19.18
CA ALA A 70 52.36 8.28 19.02
C ALA A 70 50.83 8.14 19.25
N VAL A 71 50.06 9.19 18.93
CA VAL A 71 48.60 9.22 19.06
C VAL A 71 47.93 9.84 17.83
N ALA A 72 46.66 9.49 17.60
CA ALA A 72 45.84 10.13 16.57
C ALA A 72 45.68 11.64 16.80
N ARG A 73 45.62 12.42 15.71
CA ARG A 73 45.60 13.91 15.68
C ARG A 73 44.24 14.52 16.05
N ILE A 74 43.41 13.80 16.79
CA ILE A 74 42.10 14.30 17.23
C ILE A 74 42.27 15.28 18.38
N PRO A 75 41.41 16.33 18.51
CA PRO A 75 41.46 17.23 19.65
C PRO A 75 41.33 16.47 20.99
N ARG A 76 42.18 16.81 21.96
CA ARG A 76 42.23 16.18 23.29
C ARG A 76 42.04 17.22 24.38
N VAL A 77 41.35 16.84 25.45
CA VAL A 77 41.12 17.72 26.61
C VAL A 77 42.46 18.01 27.30
N GLY A 78 42.76 19.29 27.52
CA GLY A 78 43.98 19.72 28.22
C GLY A 78 43.97 19.46 29.72
N GLY A 79 45.06 19.86 30.39
CA GLY A 79 45.24 19.70 31.84
C GLY A 79 45.65 18.30 32.27
N GLY A 80 45.58 18.04 33.59
CA GLY A 80 45.96 16.77 34.23
C GLY A 80 45.13 16.49 35.48
N GLY A 81 45.40 15.37 36.16
CA GLY A 81 44.76 15.02 37.44
C GLY A 81 43.36 14.42 37.35
N THR A 82 42.69 14.47 36.19
CA THR A 82 41.38 13.84 35.98
C THR A 82 41.44 12.73 34.94
N GLN A 83 40.52 11.77 35.03
CA GLN A 83 40.38 10.72 34.00
C GLN A 83 40.03 11.27 32.62
N ARG A 84 39.50 12.51 32.53
CA ARG A 84 39.11 13.15 31.27
C ARG A 84 40.29 13.80 30.55
N SER A 85 41.34 14.18 31.27
CA SER A 85 42.55 14.79 30.71
C SER A 85 43.21 13.85 29.69
N GLY A 86 43.61 14.39 28.53
CA GLY A 86 44.19 13.62 27.43
C GLY A 86 43.22 12.78 26.60
N GLN A 87 41.93 12.69 26.96
CA GLN A 87 40.93 12.00 26.14
C GLN A 87 40.53 12.81 24.91
N ALA A 88 40.18 12.11 23.83
CA ALA A 88 39.66 12.71 22.61
C ALA A 88 38.28 13.37 22.83
N ALA A 89 38.07 14.53 22.21
CA ALA A 89 36.86 15.34 22.31
C ALA A 89 36.36 15.79 20.93
N PHE A 90 35.22 16.50 20.91
CA PHE A 90 34.51 17.06 19.74
C PHE A 90 34.04 16.07 18.66
N GLY A 91 34.88 15.14 18.20
CA GLY A 91 34.57 14.23 17.10
C GLY A 91 33.33 13.36 17.36
N ASN A 92 32.60 13.05 16.30
CA ASN A 92 31.41 12.18 16.34
C ASN A 92 31.73 10.73 16.71
N MET A 93 32.98 10.30 16.54
CA MET A 93 33.48 9.01 17.01
C MET A 93 33.93 9.03 18.48
N CYS A 94 34.08 10.21 19.10
CA CYS A 94 34.57 10.36 20.47
C CYS A 94 33.45 10.17 21.49
N ARG A 95 33.75 9.48 22.60
CA ARG A 95 32.86 9.44 23.77
C ARG A 95 32.68 10.86 24.34
N GLY A 96 31.42 11.31 24.41
CA GLY A 96 31.07 12.66 24.85
C GLY A 96 31.35 13.77 23.82
N GLY A 97 31.73 13.41 22.59
CA GLY A 97 31.82 14.35 21.47
C GLY A 97 30.44 14.67 20.88
N ARG A 98 30.40 15.56 19.89
CA ARG A 98 29.15 15.98 19.24
C ARG A 98 28.68 14.97 18.21
N MET A 99 27.37 14.88 17.98
CA MET A 99 26.81 14.06 16.90
C MET A 99 27.14 14.68 15.52
N PHE A 100 27.29 13.84 14.49
CA PHE A 100 27.33 14.31 13.10
C PHE A 100 25.95 14.87 12.67
N ALA A 101 25.96 16.01 11.99
CA ALA A 101 24.75 16.75 11.59
C ALA A 101 23.69 16.87 12.71
N PRO A 102 23.98 17.61 13.80
CA PRO A 102 23.05 17.78 14.91
C PRO A 102 21.67 18.24 14.43
N THR A 103 20.60 17.69 15.01
CA THR A 103 19.25 18.08 14.62
C THR A 103 18.99 19.53 15.01
N LYS A 104 18.54 20.32 14.04
CA LYS A 104 18.28 21.75 14.21
C LYS A 104 16.79 22.05 14.28
N THR A 105 16.44 23.13 14.98
CA THR A 105 15.06 23.58 15.17
C THR A 105 14.40 23.97 13.85
N TRP A 106 15.15 24.60 12.94
CA TRP A 106 14.69 25.09 11.63
C TRP A 106 14.50 24.01 10.55
N ARG A 107 14.54 22.72 10.90
CA ARG A 107 14.13 21.66 9.97
C ARG A 107 12.73 21.96 9.43
N LYS A 108 12.47 21.72 8.15
CA LYS A 108 11.13 21.86 7.57
C LYS A 108 10.17 20.79 8.12
N TRP A 109 9.53 21.08 9.26
CA TRP A 109 8.60 20.18 9.95
C TRP A 109 7.24 20.13 9.26
N HIS A 110 6.76 21.30 8.85
CA HIS A 110 5.45 21.49 8.27
C HIS A 110 5.47 21.39 6.74
N VAL A 111 4.40 20.84 6.19
CA VAL A 111 4.15 20.71 4.76
C VAL A 111 2.85 21.44 4.44
N LYS A 112 2.96 22.47 3.58
CA LYS A 112 1.79 23.11 2.96
C LYS A 112 1.19 22.13 1.96
N VAL A 113 -0.11 21.90 2.08
CA VAL A 113 -0.89 21.07 1.14
C VAL A 113 -1.97 21.94 0.54
N ASN A 114 -2.18 21.80 -0.77
CA ASN A 114 -3.16 22.59 -1.51
C ASN A 114 -4.57 22.36 -0.96
N GLN A 115 -5.34 23.44 -0.86
CA GLN A 115 -6.68 23.38 -0.25
C GLN A 115 -7.61 22.43 -1.01
N ASN A 116 -7.59 22.47 -2.34
CA ASN A 116 -8.41 21.59 -3.18
C ASN A 116 -8.00 20.12 -3.05
N GLN A 117 -6.71 19.80 -2.86
CA GLN A 117 -6.27 18.43 -2.58
C GLN A 117 -6.77 17.94 -1.22
N LYS A 118 -6.79 18.80 -0.20
CA LYS A 118 -7.39 18.44 1.11
C LYS A 118 -8.89 18.20 0.98
N ARG A 119 -9.61 19.08 0.29
CA ARG A 119 -11.06 18.94 0.05
C ARG A 119 -11.37 17.67 -0.74
N TYR A 120 -10.61 17.37 -1.78
CA TYR A 120 -10.70 16.11 -2.53
C TYR A 120 -10.49 14.90 -1.61
N ALA A 121 -9.41 14.88 -0.82
CA ALA A 121 -9.11 13.76 0.06
C ALA A 121 -10.22 13.52 1.11
N VAL A 122 -10.82 14.60 1.63
CA VAL A 122 -11.96 14.50 2.55
C VAL A 122 -13.19 13.92 1.84
N ALA A 123 -13.52 14.41 0.64
CA ALA A 123 -14.64 13.87 -0.15
C ALA A 123 -14.44 12.38 -0.48
N SER A 124 -13.25 11.97 -0.93
CA SER A 124 -12.93 10.55 -1.19
C SER A 124 -13.00 9.69 0.07
N ALA A 125 -12.60 10.22 1.24
CA ALA A 125 -12.67 9.48 2.49
C ALA A 125 -14.13 9.27 2.97
N ILE A 126 -14.99 10.28 2.76
CA ILE A 126 -16.43 10.21 3.05
C ILE A 126 -17.11 9.21 2.09
N ALA A 127 -16.87 9.32 0.78
CA ALA A 127 -17.41 8.38 -0.20
C ALA A 127 -17.03 6.93 0.13
N ALA A 128 -15.78 6.70 0.53
CA ALA A 128 -15.33 5.37 0.94
C ALA A 128 -16.00 4.86 2.24
N SER A 129 -16.50 5.74 3.11
CA SER A 129 -17.21 5.33 4.33
C SER A 129 -18.62 4.83 4.09
N ALA A 130 -19.22 5.11 2.92
CA ALA A 130 -20.52 4.58 2.53
C ALA A 130 -20.45 3.16 1.94
N LEU A 131 -19.27 2.63 1.61
CA LEU A 131 -19.14 1.30 1.01
C LEU A 131 -18.86 0.25 2.10
N PRO A 132 -19.79 -0.70 2.37
CA PRO A 132 -19.60 -1.73 3.39
C PRO A 132 -18.31 -2.54 3.20
N SER A 133 -17.96 -2.85 1.94
CA SER A 133 -16.75 -3.60 1.60
C SER A 133 -15.47 -2.89 2.04
N LEU A 134 -15.38 -1.57 1.88
CA LEU A 134 -14.22 -0.79 2.31
C LEU A 134 -14.17 -0.64 3.83
N VAL A 135 -15.33 -0.51 4.49
CA VAL A 135 -15.42 -0.42 5.95
C VAL A 135 -15.02 -1.73 6.63
N LEU A 136 -15.47 -2.87 6.09
CA LEU A 136 -15.05 -4.21 6.51
C LEU A 136 -13.56 -4.45 6.23
N ALA A 137 -13.08 -4.11 5.03
CA ALA A 137 -11.67 -4.29 4.66
C ALA A 137 -10.71 -3.48 5.55
N ARG A 138 -11.15 -2.30 6.03
CA ARG A 138 -10.40 -1.52 7.03
C ARG A 138 -10.32 -2.22 8.39
N GLY A 139 -11.31 -3.07 8.68
CA GLY A 139 -11.36 -3.91 9.86
C GLY A 139 -12.30 -3.41 10.95
N HIS A 140 -13.37 -2.70 10.61
CA HIS A 140 -14.48 -2.45 11.55
C HIS A 140 -15.38 -3.69 11.67
N ARG A 141 -16.06 -3.84 12.81
CA ARG A 141 -17.13 -4.85 12.99
C ARG A 141 -18.48 -4.23 12.65
N ILE A 142 -18.94 -4.48 11.42
CA ILE A 142 -20.21 -3.94 10.91
C ILE A 142 -21.13 -5.04 10.39
N GLU A 143 -20.86 -6.31 10.70
CA GLU A 143 -21.56 -7.48 10.16
C GLU A 143 -23.05 -7.52 10.55
N GLN A 144 -23.41 -6.92 11.70
CA GLN A 144 -24.78 -6.83 12.22
C GLN A 144 -25.47 -5.49 11.92
N ILE A 145 -24.76 -4.56 11.26
CA ILE A 145 -25.30 -3.24 10.95
C ILE A 145 -26.12 -3.33 9.66
N GLN A 146 -27.35 -2.81 9.71
CA GLN A 146 -28.30 -2.94 8.61
C GLN A 146 -27.92 -2.09 7.39
N GLU A 147 -27.42 -0.88 7.61
CA GLU A 147 -27.07 0.05 6.55
C GLU A 147 -25.78 0.84 6.83
N VAL A 148 -25.03 1.12 5.77
CA VAL A 148 -23.87 2.03 5.77
C VAL A 148 -24.04 2.98 4.57
N PRO A 149 -23.94 4.31 4.76
CA PRO A 149 -23.64 5.03 6.00
C PRO A 149 -24.77 4.93 7.04
N LEU A 150 -24.42 4.78 8.32
CA LEU A 150 -25.41 4.70 9.39
C LEU A 150 -25.85 6.11 9.79
N VAL A 151 -27.16 6.40 9.66
CA VAL A 151 -27.76 7.69 10.00
C VAL A 151 -28.70 7.53 11.19
N ILE A 152 -28.54 8.38 12.19
CA ILE A 152 -29.34 8.37 13.42
C ILE A 152 -30.12 9.67 13.57
N ALA A 153 -31.31 9.61 14.16
CA ALA A 153 -32.18 10.76 14.36
C ALA A 153 -31.47 11.91 15.11
N SER A 154 -31.80 13.15 14.73
CA SER A 154 -31.13 14.36 15.26
C SER A 154 -31.22 14.50 16.79
N GLY A 155 -32.26 13.93 17.41
CA GLY A 155 -32.43 13.95 18.87
C GLY A 155 -31.26 13.38 19.68
N VAL A 156 -30.41 12.54 19.07
CA VAL A 156 -29.20 12.02 19.73
C VAL A 156 -28.19 13.11 20.09
N GLU A 157 -28.19 14.26 19.42
CA GLU A 157 -27.27 15.37 19.69
C GLU A 157 -27.38 15.90 21.14
N SER A 158 -28.58 15.80 21.73
CA SER A 158 -28.89 16.19 23.11
C SER A 158 -28.45 15.18 24.18
N THR A 159 -27.88 14.04 23.79
CA THR A 159 -27.45 13.00 24.73
C THR A 159 -26.27 13.48 25.57
N THR A 160 -26.43 13.55 26.89
CA THR A 160 -25.38 14.03 27.81
C THR A 160 -24.65 12.93 28.58
N LYS A 161 -25.30 11.79 28.80
CA LYS A 161 -24.77 10.68 29.62
C LYS A 161 -24.06 9.63 28.76
N THR A 162 -22.87 9.21 29.18
CA THR A 162 -22.10 8.13 28.54
C THR A 162 -22.84 6.80 28.53
N LYS A 163 -23.60 6.51 29.59
CA LYS A 163 -24.42 5.29 29.69
C LYS A 163 -25.45 5.21 28.54
N ALA A 164 -26.17 6.31 28.30
CA ALA A 164 -27.13 6.41 27.21
C ALA A 164 -26.46 6.27 25.83
N ALA A 165 -25.28 6.86 25.63
CA ALA A 165 -24.51 6.69 24.40
C ALA A 165 -24.08 5.23 24.16
N VAL A 166 -23.72 4.50 25.22
CA VAL A 166 -23.38 3.07 25.13
C VAL A 166 -24.61 2.23 24.82
N GLU A 167 -25.76 2.52 25.45
CA GLU A 167 -27.04 1.86 25.17
C GLU A 167 -27.44 2.06 23.71
N LEU A 168 -27.40 3.29 23.20
CA LEU A 168 -27.66 3.60 21.80
C LEU A 168 -26.78 2.77 20.84
N LEU A 169 -25.47 2.70 21.08
CA LEU A 169 -24.56 1.92 20.24
C LEU A 169 -24.86 0.41 20.28
N LYS A 170 -25.39 -0.10 21.40
CA LYS A 170 -25.83 -1.49 21.50
C LYS A 170 -27.10 -1.73 20.70
N THR A 171 -28.08 -0.85 20.84
CA THR A 171 -29.35 -0.90 20.09
C THR A 171 -29.11 -0.90 18.57
N LEU A 172 -28.19 -0.06 18.10
CA LEU A 172 -27.81 0.03 16.69
C LEU A 172 -26.81 -1.05 16.23
N SER A 173 -26.48 -2.03 17.08
CA SER A 173 -25.50 -3.09 16.81
C SER A 173 -24.08 -2.61 16.46
N ALA A 174 -23.77 -1.34 16.73
CA ALA A 174 -22.46 -0.73 16.52
C ALA A 174 -21.46 -1.00 17.68
N TYR A 175 -21.96 -1.49 18.83
CA TYR A 175 -21.13 -1.71 20.02
C TYR A 175 -20.09 -2.82 19.86
N ALA A 176 -20.30 -3.77 18.94
CA ALA A 176 -19.31 -4.82 18.66
C ALA A 176 -17.94 -4.24 18.22
N ASP A 177 -17.95 -3.15 17.46
CA ASP A 177 -16.72 -2.45 17.05
C ASP A 177 -16.05 -1.75 18.25
N VAL A 178 -16.85 -1.19 19.16
CA VAL A 178 -16.35 -0.55 20.39
C VAL A 178 -15.75 -1.58 21.35
N ALA A 179 -16.40 -2.73 21.54
CA ALA A 179 -15.88 -3.83 22.35
C ALA A 179 -14.51 -4.30 21.85
N LYS A 180 -14.40 -4.53 20.53
CA LYS A 180 -13.12 -4.84 19.87
C LYS A 180 -12.03 -3.79 20.13
N VAL A 181 -12.41 -2.52 20.17
CA VAL A 181 -11.47 -1.44 20.49
C VAL A 181 -11.03 -1.48 21.96
N ALA A 182 -11.96 -1.71 22.88
CA ALA A 182 -11.66 -1.85 24.30
C ALA A 182 -10.66 -2.99 24.55
N ASP A 183 -10.89 -4.17 23.96
CA ASP A 183 -10.01 -5.35 24.08
C ASP A 183 -8.63 -5.15 23.44
N SER A 184 -8.54 -4.23 22.48
CA SER A 184 -7.29 -3.93 21.79
C SER A 184 -6.34 -3.05 22.60
N ARG A 185 -6.79 -2.48 23.73
CA ARG A 185 -5.97 -1.57 24.54
C ARG A 185 -4.84 -2.34 25.22
N LYS A 186 -3.62 -2.17 24.70
CA LYS A 186 -2.41 -2.83 25.22
C LYS A 186 -1.31 -1.82 25.51
N VAL A 187 -0.38 -2.21 26.39
CA VAL A 187 0.84 -1.43 26.65
C VAL A 187 1.71 -1.42 25.38
N ARG A 188 2.16 -0.23 24.97
CA ARG A 188 2.96 -0.03 23.77
C ARG A 188 4.35 -0.64 23.93
N ALA A 189 4.82 -1.38 22.93
CA ALA A 189 6.19 -1.88 22.88
C ALA A 189 7.22 -0.75 22.71
N GLY A 190 8.43 -0.94 23.26
CA GLY A 190 9.57 -0.04 23.10
C GLY A 190 9.54 1.24 23.96
N LYS A 191 10.38 2.22 23.57
CA LYS A 191 10.65 3.45 24.34
C LYS A 191 9.49 4.46 24.40
N GLY A 192 8.39 4.22 23.67
CA GLY A 192 7.22 5.10 23.68
C GLY A 192 6.54 5.20 25.05
N LYS A 193 6.68 4.15 25.90
CA LYS A 193 6.15 4.11 27.27
C LYS A 193 6.66 5.26 28.13
N MET A 194 7.95 5.59 27.99
CA MET A 194 8.62 6.66 28.73
C MET A 194 8.31 8.08 28.21
N ARG A 195 7.53 8.20 27.12
CA ARG A 195 7.25 9.47 26.44
C ARG A 195 5.75 9.73 26.33
N ASN A 196 5.02 9.54 27.44
CA ASN A 196 3.57 9.77 27.57
C ASN A 196 2.70 9.05 26.52
N ARG A 197 3.17 7.90 26.01
CA ARG A 197 2.47 7.09 24.98
C ARG A 197 2.39 5.63 25.42
N ARG A 198 2.04 5.41 26.69
CA ARG A 198 2.05 4.09 27.35
C ARG A 198 1.09 3.09 26.72
N TYR A 199 -0.10 3.52 26.33
CA TYR A 199 -1.11 2.64 25.74
C TYR A 199 -1.26 2.86 24.23
N ARG A 200 -1.67 1.80 23.53
CA ARG A 200 -2.16 1.84 22.14
C ARG A 200 -3.50 1.11 22.10
N GLN A 201 -4.45 1.66 21.36
CA GLN A 201 -5.75 1.06 21.08
C GLN A 201 -6.11 1.27 19.61
N ARG A 202 -7.07 0.49 19.10
CA ARG A 202 -7.65 0.66 17.76
C ARG A 202 -8.53 1.92 17.70
N ARG A 203 -8.96 2.30 16.50
CA ARG A 203 -9.93 3.39 16.27
C ARG A 203 -11.28 2.77 16.01
N GLY A 204 -12.29 3.20 16.75
CA GLY A 204 -13.68 2.77 16.59
C GLY A 204 -14.47 3.72 15.68
N PRO A 205 -15.80 3.75 15.82
CA PRO A 205 -16.66 4.60 15.01
C PRO A 205 -16.32 6.08 15.17
N LEU A 206 -16.59 6.85 14.12
CA LEU A 206 -16.60 8.30 14.15
C LEU A 206 -18.05 8.77 14.20
N VAL A 207 -18.45 9.54 15.20
CA VAL A 207 -19.78 10.16 15.28
C VAL A 207 -19.68 11.57 14.71
N VAL A 208 -20.43 11.83 13.64
CA VAL A 208 -20.50 13.14 13.00
C VAL A 208 -21.83 13.80 13.32
N TYR A 209 -21.76 15.04 13.77
CA TYR A 209 -22.90 15.81 14.27
C TYR A 209 -22.92 17.23 13.67
N GLU A 210 -24.07 17.89 13.71
CA GLU A 210 -24.20 19.29 13.29
C GLU A 210 -23.90 20.22 14.47
N LYS A 211 -24.65 20.08 15.57
CA LYS A 211 -24.51 20.94 16.77
C LYS A 211 -24.09 20.12 17.99
N ASP A 212 -23.30 20.74 18.87
CA ASP A 212 -22.89 20.11 20.13
C ASP A 212 -23.85 20.52 21.25
N GLU A 213 -24.85 19.68 21.49
CA GLU A 213 -25.83 19.85 22.59
C GLU A 213 -25.57 18.88 23.76
N GLY A 214 -24.36 18.29 23.81
CA GLY A 214 -23.99 17.29 24.82
C GLY A 214 -23.35 16.04 24.24
N ILE A 215 -23.54 15.79 22.94
CA ILE A 215 -23.03 14.62 22.23
C ILE A 215 -21.52 14.42 22.38
N VAL A 216 -20.72 15.50 22.34
CA VAL A 216 -19.27 15.38 22.51
C VAL A 216 -18.93 14.84 23.90
N ARG A 217 -19.62 15.32 24.93
CA ARG A 217 -19.41 14.89 26.31
C ARG A 217 -19.84 13.43 26.51
N ALA A 218 -20.96 13.02 25.90
CA ALA A 218 -21.47 11.65 26.01
C ALA A 218 -20.56 10.61 25.33
N PHE A 219 -20.00 10.92 24.16
CA PHE A 219 -19.20 9.95 23.41
C PHE A 219 -17.68 10.01 23.68
N LYS A 220 -17.13 11.13 24.18
CA LYS A 220 -15.68 11.33 24.42
C LYS A 220 -15.02 10.24 25.25
N ASN A 221 -15.72 9.70 26.25
CA ASN A 221 -15.15 8.71 27.18
C ASN A 221 -15.33 7.25 26.70
N VAL A 222 -16.07 7.02 25.61
CA VAL A 222 -16.28 5.67 25.06
C VAL A 222 -14.99 5.22 24.34
N PRO A 223 -14.47 4.00 24.59
CA PRO A 223 -13.19 3.56 24.04
C PRO A 223 -13.07 3.67 22.51
N GLY A 224 -12.23 4.62 22.08
CA GLY A 224 -11.84 4.84 20.69
C GLY A 224 -12.93 5.32 19.74
N VAL A 225 -14.10 5.67 20.26
CA VAL A 225 -15.06 6.52 19.57
C VAL A 225 -14.47 7.93 19.49
N GLU A 226 -14.64 8.58 18.34
CA GLU A 226 -14.29 9.99 18.17
C GLU A 226 -15.53 10.75 17.69
N THR A 227 -15.61 12.03 18.00
CA THR A 227 -16.65 12.92 17.50
C THR A 227 -16.04 13.97 16.56
N CYS A 228 -16.82 14.45 15.59
CA CYS A 228 -16.40 15.50 14.67
C CYS A 228 -17.61 16.29 14.16
N PRO A 229 -17.59 17.63 14.17
CA PRO A 229 -18.67 18.41 13.57
C PRO A 229 -18.59 18.37 12.04
N VAL A 230 -19.74 18.42 11.37
CA VAL A 230 -19.84 18.34 9.89
C VAL A 230 -19.09 19.47 9.17
N ASP A 231 -19.03 20.66 9.75
CA ASP A 231 -18.36 21.82 9.17
C ASP A 231 -16.83 21.70 9.16
N LYS A 232 -16.26 20.92 10.11
CA LYS A 232 -14.82 20.85 10.35
C LYS A 232 -14.29 19.42 10.24
N LEU A 233 -14.78 18.69 9.24
CA LEU A 233 -14.34 17.32 8.96
C LEU A 233 -12.82 17.23 8.77
N ASN A 234 -12.18 16.39 9.58
CA ASN A 234 -10.75 16.22 9.60
C ASN A 234 -10.32 14.91 8.91
N LEU A 235 -9.51 15.03 7.86
CA LEU A 235 -8.95 13.88 7.14
C LEU A 235 -8.20 12.90 8.06
N LEU A 236 -7.51 13.38 9.10
CA LEU A 236 -6.78 12.51 10.03
C LEU A 236 -7.70 11.62 10.87
N GLN A 237 -8.95 12.04 11.05
CA GLN A 237 -10.00 11.25 11.71
C GLN A 237 -10.75 10.39 10.69
N LEU A 238 -11.08 10.92 9.51
CA LEU A 238 -11.80 10.16 8.48
C LEU A 238 -10.98 9.01 7.89
N ALA A 239 -9.69 9.21 7.68
CA ALA A 239 -8.77 8.21 7.13
C ALA A 239 -7.54 8.00 8.04
N PRO A 240 -7.70 7.44 9.26
CA PRO A 240 -6.59 7.26 10.20
C PRO A 240 -5.51 6.36 9.60
N GLY A 241 -4.28 6.89 9.51
CA GLY A 241 -3.16 6.18 8.89
C GLY A 241 -3.12 6.27 7.36
N GLY A 242 -4.02 7.05 6.75
CA GLY A 242 -4.16 7.12 5.29
C GLY A 242 -5.01 5.98 4.70
N HIS A 243 -5.64 5.15 5.53
CA HIS A 243 -6.56 4.11 5.11
C HIS A 243 -8.00 4.65 5.12
N VAL A 244 -8.69 4.57 3.98
CA VAL A 244 -10.09 4.98 3.82
C VAL A 244 -11.06 3.93 4.38
N GLY A 245 -12.36 4.26 4.42
CA GLY A 245 -13.40 3.33 4.86
C GLY A 245 -13.50 3.25 6.38
N ARG A 246 -13.38 4.37 7.10
CA ARG A 246 -13.71 4.37 8.53
C ARG A 246 -15.22 4.21 8.70
N PHE A 247 -15.66 3.47 9.71
CA PHE A 247 -17.07 3.41 10.07
C PHE A 247 -17.50 4.75 10.69
N ILE A 248 -18.49 5.41 10.06
CA ILE A 248 -18.99 6.73 10.47
C ILE A 248 -20.49 6.59 10.77
N ILE A 249 -20.88 7.16 11.91
CA ILE A 249 -22.27 7.31 12.35
C ILE A 249 -22.61 8.79 12.18
N TRP A 250 -23.63 9.10 11.39
CA TRP A 250 -24.05 10.45 11.07
C TRP A 250 -25.34 10.78 11.82
N THR A 251 -25.44 11.98 12.40
CA THR A 251 -26.76 12.50 12.75
C THR A 251 -27.50 12.93 11.48
N GLU A 252 -28.82 12.83 11.51
CA GLU A 252 -29.71 13.22 10.42
C GLU A 252 -29.51 14.69 10.02
N SER A 253 -29.43 15.59 11.00
CA SER A 253 -29.04 16.99 10.82
C SER A 253 -27.68 17.14 10.13
N ALA A 254 -26.66 16.38 10.53
CA ALA A 254 -25.33 16.43 9.92
C ALA A 254 -25.32 15.94 8.48
N ILE A 255 -26.07 14.88 8.14
CA ILE A 255 -26.10 14.37 6.77
C ILE A 255 -26.88 15.32 5.85
N ALA A 256 -27.96 15.93 6.34
CA ALA A 256 -28.73 16.94 5.62
C ALA A 256 -27.91 18.21 5.35
N ALA A 257 -27.09 18.65 6.32
CA ALA A 257 -26.22 19.81 6.16
C ALA A 257 -25.03 19.59 5.19
N LEU A 258 -24.67 18.34 4.90
CA LEU A 258 -23.43 17.99 4.22
C LEU A 258 -23.31 18.60 2.82
N ASP A 259 -24.38 18.59 2.02
CA ASP A 259 -24.35 19.19 0.67
C ASP A 259 -24.15 20.71 0.73
N GLY A 260 -24.88 21.41 1.62
CA GLY A 260 -24.70 22.84 1.85
C GLY A 260 -23.28 23.21 2.31
N VAL A 261 -22.60 22.34 3.07
CA VAL A 261 -21.18 22.53 3.45
C VAL A 261 -20.25 22.49 2.23
N TYR A 262 -20.56 21.68 1.22
CA TYR A 262 -19.75 21.63 0.01
C TYR A 262 -20.06 22.75 -0.97
N GLU A 263 -21.32 23.18 -1.08
CA GLU A 263 -21.73 24.34 -1.88
C GLU A 263 -21.13 25.65 -1.37
N LYS A 264 -21.06 25.84 -0.05
CA LYS A 264 -20.45 27.03 0.58
C LYS A 264 -18.93 27.15 0.36
N LYS A 265 -18.25 26.11 -0.14
CA LYS A 265 -16.81 26.15 -0.38
C LYS A 265 -16.51 26.90 -1.67
N SER A 266 -16.29 28.21 -1.57
CA SER A 266 -15.87 29.07 -2.68
C SER A 266 -14.79 28.41 -3.57
N GLY A 267 -15.08 28.40 -4.88
CA GLY A 267 -14.22 27.89 -5.93
C GLY A 267 -13.96 26.38 -5.89
N PHE A 268 -14.81 25.59 -5.22
CA PHE A 268 -14.66 24.14 -5.16
C PHE A 268 -15.91 23.42 -5.62
N ASN A 269 -15.75 22.60 -6.65
CA ASN A 269 -16.74 21.64 -7.10
C ASN A 269 -16.34 20.23 -6.64
N LEU A 270 -17.32 19.35 -6.47
CA LEU A 270 -17.04 17.95 -6.20
C LEU A 270 -16.23 17.35 -7.36
N PRO A 271 -15.24 16.50 -7.05
CA PRO A 271 -14.40 15.92 -8.08
C PRO A 271 -15.20 14.96 -8.95
N THR A 272 -15.00 15.04 -10.27
CA THR A 272 -15.59 14.13 -11.24
C THR A 272 -14.73 12.88 -11.40
N ALA A 273 -15.38 11.73 -11.56
CA ALA A 273 -14.68 10.47 -11.83
C ALA A 273 -14.11 10.49 -13.26
N LYS A 274 -12.93 9.89 -13.45
CA LYS A 274 -12.32 9.72 -14.78
C LYS A 274 -13.09 8.74 -15.67
N ILE A 275 -13.81 7.81 -15.06
CA ILE A 275 -14.59 6.78 -15.72
C ILE A 275 -16.00 6.88 -15.13
N SER A 276 -17.03 6.84 -15.98
CA SER A 276 -18.44 6.90 -15.55
C SER A 276 -18.88 5.64 -14.80
N THR A 277 -18.40 4.48 -15.25
CA THR A 277 -18.71 3.16 -14.67
C THR A 277 -17.44 2.41 -14.30
N SER A 278 -17.29 2.05 -13.03
CA SER A 278 -16.13 1.29 -12.52
C SER A 278 -16.26 -0.23 -12.72
N ASP A 279 -17.44 -0.72 -13.09
CA ASP A 279 -17.68 -2.14 -13.35
C ASP A 279 -17.18 -2.51 -14.75
N VAL A 280 -15.87 -2.73 -14.82
CA VAL A 280 -15.20 -3.11 -16.06
C VAL A 280 -15.69 -4.47 -16.57
N THR A 281 -16.06 -5.39 -15.67
CA THR A 281 -16.58 -6.71 -16.04
C THR A 281 -17.91 -6.62 -16.78
N ARG A 282 -18.83 -5.77 -16.32
CA ARG A 282 -20.08 -5.51 -17.02
C ARG A 282 -19.85 -4.89 -18.39
N LEU A 283 -18.92 -3.92 -18.48
CA LEU A 283 -18.58 -3.29 -19.76
C LEU A 283 -17.99 -4.32 -20.74
N ILE A 284 -16.99 -5.10 -20.31
CA ILE A 284 -16.36 -6.12 -21.15
C ILE A 284 -17.39 -7.13 -21.65
N ASN A 285 -18.32 -7.56 -20.79
CA ASN A 285 -19.31 -8.57 -21.12
C ASN A 285 -20.58 -8.01 -21.78
N SER A 286 -20.61 -6.73 -22.17
CA SER A 286 -21.76 -6.15 -22.86
C SER A 286 -21.83 -6.62 -24.31
N ASP A 287 -23.04 -6.72 -24.86
CA ASP A 287 -23.26 -7.23 -26.21
C ASP A 287 -22.58 -6.37 -27.27
N GLU A 288 -22.50 -5.06 -27.05
CA GLU A 288 -21.84 -4.10 -27.95
C GLU A 288 -20.33 -4.37 -28.05
N ILE A 289 -19.68 -4.78 -26.95
CA ILE A 289 -18.26 -5.14 -26.96
C ILE A 289 -18.08 -6.58 -27.47
N GLN A 290 -18.85 -7.53 -26.94
CA GLN A 290 -18.69 -8.95 -27.27
C GLN A 290 -19.01 -9.27 -28.73
N SER A 291 -19.91 -8.53 -29.38
CA SER A 291 -20.22 -8.70 -30.82
C SER A 291 -19.06 -8.34 -31.75
N VAL A 292 -18.14 -7.47 -31.32
CA VAL A 292 -16.99 -7.01 -32.13
C VAL A 292 -15.70 -7.75 -31.76
N VAL A 293 -15.60 -8.26 -30.53
CA VAL A 293 -14.42 -8.97 -30.05
C VAL A 293 -14.22 -10.28 -30.84
N ARG A 294 -12.98 -10.50 -31.29
CA ARG A 294 -12.61 -11.75 -31.97
C ARG A 294 -12.70 -12.92 -31.00
N ALA A 295 -13.15 -14.08 -31.50
CA ALA A 295 -13.13 -15.32 -30.74
C ALA A 295 -11.73 -15.59 -30.15
N ALA A 296 -11.69 -16.03 -28.90
CA ALA A 296 -10.45 -16.37 -28.23
C ALA A 296 -9.74 -17.49 -29.01
N GLY A 297 -8.48 -17.26 -29.40
CA GLY A 297 -7.66 -18.27 -30.06
C GLY A 297 -7.37 -19.47 -29.13
N PRO A 298 -6.90 -20.60 -29.68
CA PRO A 298 -6.55 -21.77 -28.88
C PRO A 298 -5.49 -21.39 -27.84
N ALA A 299 -5.58 -21.95 -26.63
CA ALA A 299 -4.65 -21.67 -25.55
C ALA A 299 -3.21 -22.06 -25.96
N THR A 300 -2.38 -21.06 -26.23
CA THR A 300 -0.97 -21.29 -26.56
C THR A 300 -0.17 -21.45 -25.27
N GLN A 301 0.14 -22.69 -24.88
CA GLN A 301 1.08 -22.92 -23.78
C GLN A 301 2.51 -22.64 -24.29
N LYS A 302 3.02 -21.42 -24.04
CA LYS A 302 4.44 -21.14 -24.25
C LYS A 302 5.24 -22.01 -23.28
N ARG A 303 6.05 -22.93 -23.80
CA ARG A 303 6.97 -23.74 -23.01
C ARG A 303 8.37 -23.12 -23.11
N PRO A 304 8.73 -22.16 -22.24
CA PRO A 304 9.98 -21.39 -22.37
C PRO A 304 11.24 -22.26 -22.26
N PHE A 305 11.15 -23.40 -21.57
CA PHE A 305 12.28 -24.30 -21.31
C PHE A 305 12.13 -25.66 -22.00
N THR A 306 11.56 -25.72 -23.20
CA THR A 306 11.67 -26.96 -23.99
C THR A 306 13.12 -27.18 -24.36
N GLN A 307 13.73 -28.24 -23.83
CA GLN A 307 15.05 -28.66 -24.26
C GLN A 307 15.01 -28.94 -25.76
N LYS A 308 15.78 -28.16 -26.54
CA LYS A 308 15.98 -28.42 -27.96
C LYS A 308 16.79 -29.71 -28.09
N LYS A 309 16.09 -30.82 -28.28
CA LYS A 309 16.70 -32.14 -28.47
C LYS A 309 17.48 -32.15 -29.79
N ASN A 310 18.75 -32.55 -29.75
CA ASN A 310 19.61 -32.62 -30.93
C ASN A 310 19.08 -33.70 -31.91
N PRO A 311 18.69 -33.35 -33.16
CA PRO A 311 18.17 -34.31 -34.14
C PRO A 311 19.18 -35.38 -34.55
N LEU A 312 20.48 -35.06 -34.58
CA LEU A 312 21.52 -36.03 -34.96
C LEU A 312 21.67 -37.16 -33.94
N ARG A 313 21.39 -36.87 -32.66
CA ARG A 313 21.39 -37.87 -31.58
C ARG A 313 20.01 -38.47 -31.36
N ASN A 314 18.94 -37.68 -31.49
CA ASN A 314 17.57 -38.11 -31.26
C ASN A 314 16.82 -38.36 -32.58
N LYS A 315 16.74 -39.63 -32.97
CA LYS A 315 16.10 -40.06 -34.23
C LYS A 315 14.63 -39.64 -34.35
N ALA A 316 13.86 -39.64 -33.25
CA ALA A 316 12.45 -39.22 -33.31
C ALA A 316 12.31 -37.74 -33.71
N VAL A 317 13.22 -36.89 -33.22
CA VAL A 317 13.27 -35.47 -33.60
C VAL A 317 13.79 -35.32 -35.03
N LEU A 318 14.79 -36.11 -35.45
CA LEU A 318 15.26 -36.13 -36.84
C LEU A 318 14.13 -36.48 -37.80
N PHE A 319 13.35 -37.52 -37.51
CA PHE A 319 12.26 -37.96 -38.39
C PHE A 319 11.09 -36.98 -38.40
N ARG A 320 10.84 -36.30 -37.28
CA ARG A 320 9.85 -35.21 -37.22
C ARG A 320 10.26 -34.02 -38.09
N LEU A 321 11.56 -33.69 -38.12
CA LEU A 321 12.08 -32.57 -38.91
C LEU A 321 12.33 -32.92 -40.38
N ASN A 322 12.80 -34.15 -40.64
CA ASN A 322 13.08 -34.67 -41.96
C ASN A 322 12.61 -36.14 -42.05
N PRO A 323 11.39 -36.37 -42.57
CA PRO A 323 10.84 -37.71 -42.76
C PRO A 323 11.70 -38.60 -43.66
N TYR A 324 12.39 -38.02 -44.66
CA TYR A 324 13.22 -38.76 -45.62
C TYR A 324 14.47 -39.36 -44.99
N ALA A 325 14.98 -38.79 -43.89
CA ALA A 325 16.12 -39.33 -43.14
C ALA A 325 15.88 -40.76 -42.64
N LYS A 326 14.61 -41.15 -42.42
CA LYS A 326 14.23 -42.53 -42.06
C LYS A 326 14.52 -43.51 -43.20
N THR A 327 14.28 -43.10 -44.44
CA THR A 327 14.50 -43.94 -45.63
C THR A 327 15.99 -44.10 -45.92
N LEU A 328 16.76 -43.01 -45.91
CA LEU A 328 18.21 -43.01 -46.11
C LEU A 328 18.91 -43.91 -45.09
N ARG A 329 18.53 -43.81 -43.82
CA ARG A 329 19.15 -44.64 -42.78
C ARG A 329 18.81 -46.13 -42.96
N ARG A 330 17.60 -46.45 -43.41
CA ARG A 330 17.21 -47.83 -43.73
C ARG A 330 18.00 -48.38 -44.92
N GLN A 331 18.15 -47.59 -45.99
CA GLN A 331 18.97 -47.96 -47.15
C GLN A 331 20.42 -48.19 -46.75
N GLU A 332 20.97 -47.36 -45.87
CA GLU A 332 22.35 -47.49 -45.40
C GLU A 332 22.56 -48.73 -44.52
N LEU A 333 21.62 -49.07 -43.63
CA LEU A 333 21.66 -50.31 -42.87
C LEU A 333 21.64 -51.53 -43.78
N LEU A 334 20.73 -51.56 -44.76
CA LEU A 334 20.67 -52.63 -45.76
C LEU A 334 21.98 -52.72 -46.57
N ARG A 335 22.59 -51.58 -46.91
CA ARG A 335 23.90 -51.53 -47.59
C ARG A 335 25.02 -52.09 -46.70
N GLN A 336 25.02 -51.79 -45.41
CA GLN A 336 26.01 -52.29 -44.45
C GLN A 336 25.84 -53.79 -44.22
N GLU A 337 24.62 -54.30 -44.07
CA GLU A 337 24.33 -55.73 -43.97
C GLU A 337 24.81 -56.49 -45.22
N ARG A 338 24.59 -55.93 -46.41
CA ARG A 338 25.11 -56.50 -47.67
C ARG A 338 26.64 -56.56 -47.68
N LYS A 339 27.33 -55.51 -47.20
CA LYS A 339 28.80 -55.51 -47.10
C LYS A 339 29.32 -56.51 -46.06
N ALA A 340 28.66 -56.61 -44.90
CA ALA A 340 29.05 -57.52 -43.82
C ALA A 340 28.89 -58.99 -44.22
N LYS A 341 27.93 -59.30 -45.12
CA LYS A 341 27.74 -60.63 -45.71
C LYS A 341 28.79 -61.02 -46.77
N GLY A 342 29.82 -60.20 -46.98
CA GLY A 342 30.98 -60.52 -47.79
C GLY A 342 30.85 -60.04 -49.23
N SER A 343 31.56 -58.97 -49.58
CA SER A 343 31.86 -58.64 -50.96
C SER A 343 33.09 -59.42 -51.43
N VAL A 344 32.96 -60.14 -52.54
CA VAL A 344 34.05 -60.81 -53.26
C VAL A 344 35.26 -59.87 -53.39
N LYS A 345 36.43 -60.29 -52.87
CA LYS A 345 37.71 -59.59 -53.11
C LYS A 345 37.96 -59.58 -54.63
N LYS A 346 37.76 -58.44 -55.29
CA LYS A 346 38.43 -58.19 -56.58
C LYS A 346 39.92 -58.03 -56.29
N SER A 347 40.75 -58.84 -56.93
CA SER A 347 42.21 -58.68 -56.91
C SER A 347 42.56 -57.26 -57.34
N ALA A 348 43.45 -56.61 -56.58
CA ALA A 348 43.92 -55.27 -56.91
C ALA A 348 44.72 -55.33 -58.23
N PRO A 349 44.43 -54.47 -59.23
CA PRO A 349 45.29 -54.36 -60.39
C PRO A 349 46.67 -53.83 -59.97
N ALA A 350 47.75 -54.43 -60.48
CA ALA A 350 49.12 -54.09 -60.14
C ALA A 350 49.44 -52.62 -60.43
N ALA A 351 50.24 -52.01 -59.55
CA ALA A 351 50.60 -50.60 -59.61
C ALA A 351 51.45 -50.28 -60.85
N ALA A 352 50.97 -49.27 -61.60
CA ALA A 352 51.53 -48.67 -62.82
C ALA A 352 51.76 -49.63 -64.00
N GLY A 353 51.11 -49.32 -65.14
CA GLY A 353 51.33 -50.02 -66.40
C GLY A 353 52.77 -49.86 -66.87
N LYS A 354 53.31 -50.89 -67.52
CA LYS A 354 54.71 -50.92 -68.01
C LYS A 354 55.09 -49.66 -68.79
N GLU A 355 54.18 -49.13 -69.60
CA GLU A 355 54.36 -47.88 -70.35
C GLU A 355 54.73 -46.68 -69.46
N PHE A 356 54.16 -46.58 -68.26
CA PHE A 356 54.49 -45.50 -67.32
C PHE A 356 55.89 -45.65 -66.74
N LEU A 357 56.33 -46.89 -66.49
CA LEU A 357 57.68 -47.16 -65.98
C LEU A 357 58.74 -46.95 -67.06
N GLU A 358 58.46 -47.32 -68.32
CA GLU A 358 59.38 -47.11 -69.44
C GLU A 358 59.62 -45.62 -69.72
N ILE A 359 58.59 -44.78 -69.63
CA ILE A 359 58.74 -43.32 -69.74
C ILE A 359 59.59 -42.75 -68.59
N LEU A 360 59.40 -43.24 -67.37
CA LEU A 360 60.12 -42.77 -66.18
C LEU A 360 61.63 -43.07 -66.23
N HIS A 361 62.04 -44.17 -66.87
CA HIS A 361 63.44 -44.59 -66.94
C HIS A 361 64.21 -44.07 -68.18
N SER A 362 63.56 -43.26 -69.03
CA SER A 362 64.14 -42.73 -70.28
C SER A 362 64.64 -41.27 -70.18
N ALA A 363 64.60 -40.65 -69.00
CA ALA A 363 65.00 -39.27 -68.74
C ALA A 363 66.34 -39.16 -67.99
#